data_AF-A0AAW5EHC4-F1
#
_entry.id   AF-A0AAW5EHC4-F1
#
_cell.length_a   1.000
_cell.length_b   1.000
_cell.length_c   1.000
_cell.angle_alpha   90.00
_cell.angle_beta   90.00
_cell.angle_gamma   90.00
#
_symmetry.space_group_name_H-M   'P 1'
#
loop_
_entity.id
_entity.type
_entity.pdbx_description
1 polymer ?
#
loop_
_entity_poly.entity_id
_entity_poly.type
_entity_poly.pdbx_seq_one_letter_code
_entity_poly.pdbx_strand_id
1 'polypeptide(L)'
;VVFMYFSVLKSLEPLKKLRKQVAEVANGGKADFENYQEDEVGKIALEFQKAFKKNQELIQSRQLFLRTIMHELKTPIGKGRIISEMLQEEKQKERLIDIFLRMDSLINEFAKIENLFSKNYNLQFKPVHFSTILNEAKDYLMRDDFNRVVKLNLKHDALINV
;
A
#
# COMPACT_ATOMS: atom_id res chain seq x y z
N VAL A 1 -0.37 -25.16 49.77
CA VAL A 1 0.71 -24.83 48.79
C VAL A 1 0.47 -25.51 47.44
N VAL A 2 0.33 -26.84 47.37
CA VAL A 2 0.11 -27.57 46.11
C VAL A 2 -1.14 -27.11 45.33
N PHE A 3 -2.27 -26.89 46.00
CA PHE A 3 -3.50 -26.35 45.37
C PHE A 3 -3.29 -24.98 44.72
N MET A 4 -2.56 -24.09 45.40
CA MET A 4 -2.25 -22.75 44.90
C MET A 4 -1.37 -22.82 43.64
N TYR A 5 -0.41 -23.74 43.62
CA TYR A 5 0.43 -24.00 42.45
C TYR A 5 -0.40 -24.48 41.24
N PHE A 6 -1.32 -25.43 41.44
CA PHE A 6 -2.22 -25.88 40.37
C PHE A 6 -3.17 -24.78 39.88
N SER A 7 -3.70 -23.94 40.77
CA SER A 7 -4.54 -22.80 40.38
C SER A 7 -3.78 -21.78 39.53
N VAL A 8 -2.52 -21.50 39.83
CA VAL A 8 -1.66 -20.62 39.02
C VAL A 8 -1.40 -21.24 37.64
N LEU A 9 -1.13 -22.53 37.57
CA LEU A 9 -0.93 -23.19 36.27
C LEU A 9 -2.20 -23.15 35.39
N LYS A 10 -3.37 -23.34 36.00
CA LYS A 10 -4.66 -23.29 35.30
C LYS A 10 -4.99 -21.89 34.79
N SER A 11 -4.63 -20.82 35.52
CA SER A 11 -4.86 -19.44 35.07
C SER A 11 -3.93 -18.99 33.93
N LEU A 12 -2.78 -19.65 33.75
CA LEU A 12 -1.85 -19.37 32.64
C LEU A 12 -2.28 -19.99 31.30
N GLU A 13 -3.15 -20.99 31.31
CA GLU A 13 -3.65 -21.65 30.10
C GLU A 13 -4.45 -20.70 29.17
N PRO A 14 -5.45 -19.93 29.65
CA PRO A 14 -6.17 -18.98 28.80
C PRO A 14 -5.26 -17.84 28.28
N LEU A 15 -4.25 -17.43 29.05
CA LEU A 15 -3.23 -16.47 28.59
C LEU A 15 -2.41 -17.01 27.42
N LYS A 16 -2.01 -18.29 27.46
CA LYS A 16 -1.30 -18.93 26.34
C LYS A 16 -2.18 -19.01 25.10
N LYS A 17 -3.47 -19.34 25.26
CA LYS A 17 -4.46 -19.34 24.18
C LYS A 17 -4.59 -17.95 23.56
N LEU A 18 -4.73 -16.91 24.39
CA LEU A 18 -4.85 -15.53 23.95
C LEU A 18 -3.64 -15.08 23.15
N ARG A 19 -2.43 -15.35 23.66
CA ARG A 19 -1.18 -15.05 22.94
C ARG A 19 -1.15 -15.69 21.55
N LYS A 20 -1.59 -16.94 21.41
CA LYS A 20 -1.61 -17.65 20.12
C LYS A 20 -2.60 -17.00 19.15
N GLN A 21 -3.80 -16.66 19.63
CA GLN A 21 -4.83 -16.01 18.82
C GLN A 21 -4.43 -14.61 18.38
N VAL A 22 -3.82 -13.81 19.26
CA VAL A 22 -3.25 -12.50 18.94
C VAL A 22 -2.19 -12.62 17.84
N ALA A 23 -1.29 -13.60 17.95
CA ALA A 23 -0.25 -13.84 16.94
C ALA A 23 -0.84 -14.30 15.59
N GLU A 24 -1.88 -15.13 15.60
CA GLU A 24 -2.58 -15.57 14.39
C GLU A 24 -3.24 -14.39 13.66
N VAL A 25 -3.94 -13.53 14.40
CA VAL A 25 -4.58 -12.33 13.86
C VAL A 25 -3.56 -11.32 13.34
N ALA A 26 -2.45 -11.11 14.05
CA ALA A 26 -1.37 -10.24 13.59
C ALA A 26 -0.75 -10.70 12.26
N ASN A 27 -0.75 -12.01 12.01
CA ASN A 27 -0.27 -12.60 10.76
C ASN A 27 -1.33 -12.64 9.64
N GLY A 28 -2.51 -12.04 9.85
CA GLY A 28 -3.60 -11.99 8.87
C GLY A 28 -4.58 -13.17 8.93
N GLY A 29 -4.47 -14.03 9.96
CA GLY A 29 -5.44 -15.08 10.24
C GLY A 29 -6.72 -14.54 10.89
N LYS A 30 -7.71 -15.43 11.06
CA LYS A 30 -8.95 -15.14 11.79
C LYS A 30 -8.90 -15.88 13.12
N ALA A 31 -9.01 -15.15 14.23
CA ALA A 31 -9.21 -15.77 15.53
C ALA A 31 -10.50 -15.28 16.17
N ASP A 32 -11.17 -16.18 16.86
CA ASP A 32 -12.38 -15.93 17.61
C ASP A 32 -12.04 -15.77 19.11
N PHE A 33 -12.46 -14.64 19.69
CA PHE A 33 -12.25 -14.29 21.10
C PHE A 33 -13.53 -14.44 21.93
N GLU A 34 -14.62 -15.01 21.40
CA GLU A 34 -15.91 -15.15 22.11
C GLU A 34 -15.89 -16.22 23.22
N ASN A 35 -14.98 -17.20 23.12
CA ASN A 35 -14.91 -18.34 24.04
C ASN A 35 -13.95 -18.14 25.23
N TYR A 36 -13.94 -16.95 25.84
CA TYR A 36 -13.22 -16.67 27.09
C TYR A 36 -14.19 -16.62 28.28
N GLN A 37 -13.69 -16.92 29.47
CA GLN A 37 -14.43 -16.73 30.72
C GLN A 37 -14.58 -15.23 31.01
N GLU A 38 -15.58 -14.82 31.80
CA GLU A 38 -15.77 -13.41 32.20
C GLU A 38 -14.75 -12.91 33.25
N ASP A 39 -13.55 -13.49 33.24
CA ASP A 39 -12.42 -13.07 34.06
C ASP A 39 -11.62 -11.95 33.36
N GLU A 40 -10.58 -11.48 34.04
CA GLU A 40 -9.71 -10.40 33.55
C GLU A 40 -9.04 -10.76 32.22
N VAL A 41 -8.73 -12.03 31.98
CA VAL A 41 -8.14 -12.49 30.71
C VAL A 41 -9.18 -12.40 29.59
N GLY A 42 -10.43 -12.79 29.85
CA GLY A 42 -11.51 -12.63 28.89
C GLY A 42 -11.88 -11.18 28.60
N LYS A 43 -11.85 -10.30 29.60
CA LYS A 43 -12.00 -8.84 29.37
C LYS A 43 -10.91 -8.31 28.45
N ILE A 44 -9.65 -8.71 28.67
CA ILE A 44 -8.53 -8.34 27.78
C ILE A 44 -8.75 -8.89 26.36
N ALA A 45 -9.20 -10.15 26.23
CA ALA A 45 -9.50 -10.75 24.93
C ALA A 45 -10.57 -9.97 24.16
N LEU A 46 -11.65 -9.57 24.83
CA LEU A 46 -12.73 -8.79 24.24
C LEU A 46 -12.28 -7.37 23.84
N GLU A 47 -11.53 -6.68 24.70
CA GLU A 47 -11.01 -5.35 24.37
C GLU A 47 -9.99 -5.41 23.22
N PHE A 48 -9.17 -6.46 23.14
CA PHE A 48 -8.31 -6.72 21.98
C PHE A 48 -9.14 -6.93 20.72
N GLN A 49 -10.20 -7.76 20.76
CA GLN A 49 -11.07 -8.00 19.61
C GLN A 49 -11.72 -6.69 19.11
N LYS A 50 -12.22 -5.86 20.02
CA LYS A 50 -12.79 -4.54 19.69
C LYS A 50 -11.74 -3.64 19.04
N ALA A 51 -10.53 -3.55 19.61
CA ALA A 51 -9.45 -2.75 19.07
C ALA A 51 -9.02 -3.23 17.67
N PHE A 52 -8.92 -4.55 17.48
CA PHE A 52 -8.60 -5.15 16.19
C PHE A 52 -9.68 -4.87 15.14
N LYS A 53 -10.97 -5.07 15.48
CA LYS A 53 -12.09 -4.77 14.59
C LYS A 53 -12.10 -3.30 14.18
N LYS A 54 -11.93 -2.39 15.14
CA LYS A 54 -11.83 -0.95 14.87
C LYS A 54 -10.65 -0.62 13.95
N ASN A 55 -9.51 -1.30 14.12
CA ASN A 55 -8.36 -1.14 13.22
C ASN A 55 -8.68 -1.59 11.79
N GLN A 56 -9.36 -2.72 11.62
CA GLN A 56 -9.80 -3.20 10.30
C GLN A 56 -10.78 -2.23 9.63
N GLU A 57 -11.75 -1.70 10.37
CA GLU A 57 -12.69 -0.68 9.88
C GLU A 57 -11.96 0.61 9.44
N LEU A 58 -10.95 1.05 10.22
CA LEU A 58 -10.11 2.20 9.85
C LEU A 58 -9.29 1.94 8.58
N ILE A 59 -8.74 0.74 8.41
CA ILE A 59 -8.04 0.35 7.19
C ILE A 59 -9.01 0.43 6.00
N GLN A 60 -10.17 -0.22 6.08
CA GLN A 60 -11.18 -0.21 5.01
C GLN A 60 -11.66 1.21 4.68
N SER A 61 -11.91 2.03 5.70
CA SER A 61 -12.30 3.44 5.53
C SER A 61 -11.20 4.23 4.81
N ARG A 62 -9.93 4.04 5.19
CA ARG A 62 -8.79 4.65 4.49
C ARG A 62 -8.74 4.24 3.03
N GLN A 63 -8.93 2.96 2.71
CA GLN A 63 -8.91 2.49 1.31
C GLN A 63 -10.01 3.13 0.47
N LEU A 64 -11.24 3.18 1.01
CA LEU A 64 -12.37 3.81 0.33
C LEU A 64 -12.12 5.30 0.13
N PHE A 65 -11.65 5.99 1.17
CA PHE A 65 -11.32 7.41 1.10
C PHE A 65 -10.28 7.70 0.01
N LEU A 66 -9.18 6.94 -0.02
CA LEU A 66 -8.14 7.10 -1.04
C LEU A 66 -8.68 6.85 -2.45
N ARG A 67 -9.49 5.80 -2.65
CA ARG A 67 -10.13 5.51 -3.95
C ARG A 67 -10.99 6.67 -4.42
N THR A 68 -11.80 7.24 -3.53
CA THR A 68 -12.67 8.38 -3.84
C THR A 68 -11.85 9.60 -4.23
N ILE A 69 -10.84 9.98 -3.44
CA ILE A 69 -9.98 11.13 -3.76
C ILE A 69 -9.27 10.96 -5.10
N MET A 70 -8.73 9.77 -5.40
CA MET A 70 -8.08 9.52 -6.68
C MET A 70 -9.05 9.69 -7.87
N HIS A 71 -10.29 9.20 -7.76
CA HIS A 71 -11.30 9.36 -8.79
C HIS A 71 -11.71 10.82 -8.98
N GLU A 72 -11.94 11.53 -7.88
CA GLU A 72 -12.31 12.95 -7.89
C GLU A 72 -11.19 13.85 -8.42
N LEU A 73 -9.91 13.48 -8.24
CA LEU A 73 -8.76 14.18 -8.83
C LEU A 73 -8.57 13.89 -10.32
N LYS A 74 -8.90 12.67 -10.77
CA LYS A 74 -8.73 12.28 -12.19
C LYS A 74 -9.61 13.11 -13.12
N THR A 75 -10.80 13.46 -12.67
CA THR A 75 -11.77 14.25 -13.44
C THR A 75 -11.27 15.68 -13.79
N PRO A 76 -10.86 16.54 -12.84
CA PRO A 76 -10.33 17.86 -13.16
C PRO A 76 -9.01 17.79 -13.94
N ILE A 77 -8.16 16.77 -13.73
CA ILE A 77 -6.96 16.54 -14.56
C ILE A 77 -7.33 16.25 -16.01
N GLY A 78 -8.29 15.34 -16.23
CA GLY A 78 -8.80 15.03 -17.57
C GLY A 78 -9.44 16.24 -18.24
N LYS A 79 -10.25 17.01 -17.52
CA LYS A 79 -10.83 18.27 -18.02
C LYS A 79 -9.74 19.28 -18.37
N GLY A 80 -8.74 19.45 -17.51
CA GLY A 80 -7.60 20.33 -17.73
C GLY A 80 -6.80 19.96 -18.98
N ARG A 81 -6.55 18.67 -19.18
CA ARG A 81 -5.91 18.11 -20.38
C ARG A 81 -6.69 18.44 -21.66
N ILE A 82 -8.02 18.30 -21.64
CA ILE A 82 -8.86 18.64 -22.80
C ILE A 82 -8.81 20.14 -23.08
N ILE A 83 -8.89 20.97 -22.04
CA ILE A 83 -8.84 22.43 -22.19
C ILE A 83 -7.45 22.89 -22.66
N SER A 84 -6.37 22.24 -22.22
CA SER A 84 -5.01 22.59 -22.68
C SER A 84 -4.81 22.38 -24.19
N GLU A 85 -5.56 21.44 -24.80
CA GLU A 85 -5.52 21.25 -26.25
C GLU A 85 -6.07 22.46 -27.04
N MET A 86 -6.91 23.28 -26.41
CA MET A 86 -7.53 24.46 -27.00
C MET A 86 -6.63 25.71 -26.96
N LEU A 87 -5.46 25.62 -26.31
CA LEU A 87 -4.51 26.73 -26.22
C LEU A 87 -3.83 26.99 -27.56
N GLN A 88 -3.76 28.27 -27.94
CA GLN A 88 -3.15 28.72 -29.20
C GLN A 88 -1.62 28.79 -29.11
N GLU A 89 -1.08 29.09 -27.92
CA GLU A 89 0.37 29.19 -27.71
C GLU A 89 0.96 27.80 -27.46
N GLU A 90 1.71 27.29 -28.44
CA GLU A 90 2.23 25.92 -28.47
C GLU A 90 3.06 25.56 -27.23
N LYS A 91 3.90 26.49 -26.76
CA LYS A 91 4.75 26.26 -25.58
C LYS A 91 3.95 26.13 -24.29
N GLN A 92 2.92 26.95 -24.08
CA GLN A 92 2.01 26.82 -22.94
C GLN A 92 1.18 25.53 -23.03
N LYS A 93 0.71 25.19 -24.24
CA LYS A 93 0.00 23.94 -24.49
C LYS A 93 0.81 22.73 -24.05
N GLU A 94 2.03 22.57 -24.58
CA GLU A 94 2.92 21.46 -24.24
C GLU A 94 3.18 21.39 -22.72
N ARG A 95 3.53 22.52 -22.11
CA ARG A 95 3.78 22.56 -20.65
C ARG A 95 2.58 22.12 -19.82
N LEU A 96 1.37 22.55 -20.16
CA LEU A 96 0.18 22.13 -19.42
C LEU A 96 -0.15 20.66 -19.63
N ILE A 97 0.01 20.16 -20.86
CA ILE A 97 -0.15 18.74 -21.17
C ILE A 97 0.80 17.88 -20.30
N ASP A 98 2.07 18.26 -20.22
CA ASP A 98 3.08 17.56 -19.40
C ASP A 98 2.74 17.60 -17.90
N ILE A 99 2.27 18.75 -17.40
CA ILE A 99 1.83 18.87 -16.01
C ILE A 99 0.68 17.90 -15.72
N PHE A 100 -0.36 17.85 -16.58
CA PHE A 100 -1.49 16.96 -16.37
C PHE A 100 -1.10 15.48 -16.51
N LEU A 101 -0.22 15.13 -17.46
CA LEU A 101 0.35 13.78 -17.58
C LEU A 101 1.07 13.37 -16.29
N ARG A 102 1.87 14.27 -15.74
CA ARG A 102 2.60 14.04 -14.49
C ARG A 102 1.65 13.86 -13.31
N MET A 103 0.61 14.69 -13.21
CA MET A 103 -0.38 14.55 -12.14
C MET A 103 -1.11 13.21 -12.22
N ASP A 104 -1.53 12.77 -13.41
CA ASP A 104 -2.16 11.45 -13.59
C ASP A 104 -1.20 10.31 -13.22
N SER A 105 0.06 10.38 -13.64
CA SER A 105 1.10 9.41 -13.28
C SER A 105 1.28 9.32 -11.75
N LEU A 106 1.39 10.46 -11.06
CA LEU A 106 1.53 10.49 -9.60
C LEU A 106 0.31 9.89 -8.88
N ILE A 107 -0.90 10.10 -9.38
CA ILE A 107 -2.11 9.49 -8.83
C ILE A 107 -2.07 7.97 -9.01
N ASN A 108 -1.65 7.49 -10.18
CA ASN A 108 -1.54 6.05 -10.45
C ASN A 108 -0.44 5.41 -9.58
N GLU A 109 0.69 6.08 -9.36
CA GLU A 109 1.73 5.62 -8.43
C GLU A 109 1.20 5.55 -6.98
N PHE A 110 0.42 6.54 -6.56
CA PHE A 110 -0.20 6.52 -5.24
C PHE A 110 -1.17 5.33 -5.07
N ALA A 111 -1.92 4.97 -6.12
CA ALA A 111 -2.75 3.77 -6.13
C ALA A 111 -1.93 2.47 -6.00
N LYS A 112 -0.77 2.38 -6.66
CA LYS A 112 0.14 1.23 -6.51
C LYS A 112 0.65 1.09 -5.07
N ILE A 113 1.02 2.20 -4.44
CA ILE A 113 1.46 2.24 -3.05
C ILE A 113 0.35 1.74 -2.11
N GLU A 114 -0.90 2.17 -2.31
CA GLU A 114 -2.03 1.68 -1.52
C GLU A 114 -2.23 0.16 -1.66
N ASN A 115 -2.16 -0.37 -2.90
CA ASN A 115 -2.28 -1.81 -3.16
C ASN A 115 -1.18 -2.63 -2.46
N LEU A 116 0.05 -2.08 -2.37
CA LEU A 116 1.14 -2.71 -1.64
C LEU A 116 0.84 -2.79 -0.14
N PHE A 117 0.35 -1.70 0.46
CA PHE A 117 0.03 -1.66 1.90
C PHE A 117 -1.18 -2.52 2.26
N SER A 118 -2.14 -2.68 1.36
CA SER A 118 -3.32 -3.51 1.60
C SER A 118 -3.06 -5.01 1.48
N LYS A 119 -1.82 -5.42 1.17
CA LYS A 119 -1.43 -6.82 0.86
C LYS A 119 -2.27 -7.44 -0.27
N ASN A 120 -3.00 -6.62 -1.03
CA ASN A 120 -3.78 -7.04 -2.20
C ASN A 120 -2.96 -6.85 -3.48
N TYR A 121 -1.75 -7.39 -3.50
CA TYR A 121 -0.89 -7.34 -4.69
C TYR A 121 -0.67 -8.76 -5.22
N ASN A 122 -0.75 -8.90 -6.55
CA ASN A 122 -0.38 -10.13 -7.23
C ASN A 122 0.98 -9.88 -7.89
N LEU A 123 2.06 -10.41 -7.30
CA LEU A 123 3.39 -10.26 -7.89
C LEU A 123 3.44 -11.03 -9.21
N GLN A 124 3.74 -10.30 -10.28
CA GLN A 124 3.90 -10.85 -11.62
C GLN A 124 5.37 -10.72 -11.98
N PHE A 125 6.14 -11.75 -11.62
CA PHE A 125 7.55 -11.85 -11.95
C PHE A 125 7.72 -12.05 -13.45
N LYS A 126 8.48 -11.16 -14.08
CA LYS A 126 8.77 -11.21 -15.52
C LYS A 126 10.23 -10.83 -15.76
N PRO A 127 10.94 -11.54 -16.65
CA PRO A 127 12.26 -11.14 -17.10
C PRO A 127 12.20 -9.74 -17.73
N VAL A 128 13.09 -8.85 -17.31
CA VAL A 128 13.17 -7.48 -17.85
C VAL A 128 14.62 -7.10 -18.12
N HIS A 129 14.87 -6.43 -19.24
CA HIS A 129 16.19 -5.90 -19.53
C HIS A 129 16.48 -4.67 -18.67
N PHE A 130 17.72 -4.52 -18.19
CA PHE A 130 18.12 -3.35 -17.43
C PHE A 130 17.95 -2.05 -18.23
N SER A 131 18.16 -2.10 -19.55
CA SER A 131 17.88 -0.96 -20.45
C SER A 131 16.43 -0.50 -20.39
N THR A 132 15.46 -1.41 -20.22
CA THR A 132 14.04 -1.09 -20.06
C THR A 132 13.81 -0.32 -18.77
N ILE A 133 14.36 -0.78 -17.64
CA ILE A 133 14.27 -0.09 -16.34
C ILE A 133 14.90 1.30 -16.43
N LEU A 134 16.04 1.42 -17.11
CA LEU A 134 16.73 2.68 -17.29
C LEU A 134 15.93 3.68 -18.14
N ASN A 135 15.26 3.20 -19.19
CA ASN A 135 14.36 4.01 -20.00
C ASN A 135 13.16 4.48 -19.19
N GLU A 136 12.52 3.59 -18.42
CA GLU A 136 11.43 3.98 -17.51
C GLU A 136 11.91 5.06 -16.52
N ALA A 137 13.08 4.89 -15.91
CA ALA A 137 13.64 5.89 -15.00
C ALA A 137 13.90 7.25 -15.67
N LYS A 138 14.32 7.25 -16.94
CA LYS A 138 14.48 8.46 -17.74
C LYS A 138 13.12 9.12 -18.02
N ASP A 139 12.12 8.34 -18.38
CA ASP A 139 10.76 8.83 -18.63
C ASP A 139 10.16 9.45 -17.35
N TYR A 140 10.37 8.82 -16.19
CA TYR A 140 9.96 9.35 -14.89
C TYR A 140 10.64 10.68 -14.52
N LEU A 141 11.88 10.91 -14.98
CA LEU A 141 12.57 12.17 -14.75
C LEU A 141 11.98 13.34 -15.54
N MET A 142 11.25 13.06 -16.63
CA MET A 142 10.60 14.06 -17.49
C MET A 142 11.55 15.21 -17.87
N ARG A 143 12.78 14.87 -18.26
CA ARG A 143 13.83 15.82 -18.67
C ARG A 143 14.23 15.60 -20.12
N ASP A 144 13.96 16.61 -20.94
CA ASP A 144 14.37 16.63 -22.35
C ASP A 144 15.89 16.64 -22.52
N ASP A 145 16.62 17.18 -21.55
CA ASP A 145 18.08 17.30 -21.56
C ASP A 145 18.81 16.15 -20.85
N PHE A 146 18.11 15.07 -20.49
CA PHE A 146 18.71 13.95 -19.74
C PHE A 146 20.02 13.45 -20.36
N ASN A 147 20.03 13.22 -21.67
CA ASN A 147 21.22 12.73 -22.40
C ASN A 147 22.39 13.74 -22.44
N ARG A 148 22.10 15.03 -22.18
CA ARG A 148 23.13 16.08 -22.11
C ARG A 148 23.77 16.15 -20.73
N VAL A 149 22.98 15.89 -19.68
CA VAL A 149 23.41 16.00 -18.28
C VAL A 149 23.96 14.67 -17.76
N VAL A 150 23.46 13.55 -18.26
CA VAL A 150 23.84 12.20 -17.84
C VAL A 150 24.48 11.44 -18.99
N LYS A 151 25.75 11.05 -18.82
CA LYS A 151 26.45 10.16 -19.75
C LYS A 151 26.32 8.72 -19.27
N LEU A 152 25.66 7.90 -20.07
CA LEU A 152 25.49 6.47 -19.80
C LEU A 152 26.47 5.66 -20.65
N ASN A 153 27.16 4.71 -20.04
CA ASN A 153 27.98 3.72 -20.72
C ASN A 153 27.50 2.31 -20.30
N LEU A 154 26.52 1.78 -21.03
CA LEU A 154 25.98 0.45 -20.78
C LEU A 154 26.89 -0.59 -21.46
N LYS A 155 27.69 -1.32 -20.68
CA LYS A 155 28.57 -2.37 -21.22
C LYS A 155 27.82 -3.65 -21.57
N HIS A 156 26.74 -3.94 -20.86
CA HIS A 156 25.92 -5.13 -21.05
C HIS A 156 24.48 -4.83 -20.65
N ASP A 157 23.53 -5.28 -21.46
CA ASP A 157 22.10 -5.16 -21.15
C ASP A 157 21.61 -6.44 -20.46
N ALA A 158 21.88 -6.52 -19.16
CA ALA A 158 21.54 -7.70 -18.37
C ALA A 158 20.04 -7.95 -18.36
N LEU A 159 19.65 -9.19 -18.63
CA LEU A 159 18.29 -9.67 -18.39
C LEU A 159 18.16 -9.97 -16.89
N ILE A 160 17.32 -9.20 -16.21
CA ILE A 160 17.01 -9.35 -14.80
C ILE A 160 15.79 -10.27 -14.68
N ASN A 161 16.01 -11.46 -14.14
CA ASN A 161 14.93 -12.29 -13.63
C ASN A 161 14.62 -11.85 -12.20
N VAL A 162 13.55 -11.07 -12.05
CA VAL A 162 12.95 -10.74 -10.75
C VAL A 162 12.08 -11.91 -10.32
#